data_AF-A0AAV8PN11-F1
#
_entry.id   AF-A0AAV8PN11-F1
#
_cell.length_a   1.000
_cell.length_b   1.000
_cell.length_c   1.000
_cell.angle_alpha   90.00
_cell.angle_beta   90.00
_cell.angle_gamma   90.00
#
_symmetry.space_group_name_H-M   'P 1'
#
loop_
_entity.id
_entity.type
_entity.pdbx_description
1 polymer ?
#
loop_
_entity_poly.entity_id
_entity_poly.type
_entity_poly.pdbx_seq_one_letter_code
_entity_poly.pdbx_strand_id
1 'polypeptide(L)'
;MGLVFDAEESPPLAPIRTTRIDAKPVAEEVSESTSNGSEECVTPKSEQPVCQLVLPPAPRKPRPAKRRKLRPPPKGYYPVPSDLASVFIPLPCPARRKIRVG
;
A
#
# COMPACT_ATOMS: atom_id res chain seq x y z
N MET A 1 -13.03 -34.29 -16.15
CA MET A 1 -13.02 -33.08 -16.99
C MET A 1 -11.85 -32.23 -16.53
N GLY A 2 -10.71 -32.34 -17.21
CA GLY A 2 -9.46 -31.68 -16.83
C GLY A 2 -9.35 -30.30 -17.49
N LEU A 3 -8.78 -29.32 -16.79
CA LEU A 3 -8.42 -28.02 -17.35
C LEU A 3 -7.11 -28.18 -18.11
N VAL A 4 -7.19 -28.18 -19.43
CA VAL A 4 -6.03 -28.05 -20.32
C VAL A 4 -5.67 -26.56 -20.34
N PHE A 5 -4.49 -26.22 -19.84
CA PHE A 5 -3.91 -24.90 -20.05
C PHE A 5 -3.13 -24.97 -21.35
N ASP A 6 -3.63 -24.29 -22.38
CA ASP A 6 -2.85 -24.00 -23.58
C ASP A 6 -1.71 -23.07 -23.19
N ALA A 7 -0.48 -23.51 -23.40
CA ALA A 7 0.74 -22.75 -23.14
C ALA A 7 1.02 -21.77 -24.29
N GLU A 8 0.01 -20.98 -24.66
CA GLU A 8 0.22 -19.87 -25.58
C GLU A 8 1.01 -18.79 -24.84
N GLU A 9 2.27 -18.66 -25.25
CA GLU A 9 3.23 -17.68 -24.79
C GLU A 9 2.64 -16.27 -24.87
N SER A 10 2.37 -15.66 -23.71
CA SER A 10 1.82 -14.31 -23.67
C SER A 10 2.80 -13.33 -24.33
N PRO A 11 2.33 -12.45 -25.24
CA PRO A 11 3.22 -11.52 -25.92
C PRO A 11 3.93 -10.60 -24.92
N PRO A 12 5.20 -10.24 -25.18
CA PRO A 12 5.99 -9.43 -24.26
C PRO A 12 5.33 -8.06 -24.05
N LEU A 13 5.04 -7.73 -22.79
CA LEU A 13 4.47 -6.44 -22.41
C LEU A 13 5.50 -5.33 -22.61
N ALA A 14 5.05 -4.19 -23.14
CA ALA A 14 5.90 -3.03 -23.34
C ALA A 14 6.37 -2.42 -21.99
N PRO A 15 7.60 -1.88 -21.91
CA PRO A 15 8.10 -1.26 -20.70
C PRO A 15 7.27 -0.02 -20.29
N ILE A 16 6.81 0.00 -19.03
CA ILE A 16 6.08 1.14 -18.48
C ILE A 16 7.07 2.23 -18.06
N ARG A 17 6.90 3.45 -18.58
CA ARG A 17 7.68 4.63 -18.18
C ARG A 17 6.89 5.43 -17.15
N THR A 18 7.41 5.52 -15.93
CA THR A 18 6.87 6.41 -14.89
C THR A 18 7.69 7.71 -14.87
N THR A 19 7.06 8.86 -15.05
CA THR A 19 7.68 10.16 -14.78
C THR A 19 7.57 10.47 -13.29
N ARG A 20 8.64 11.05 -12.71
CA ARG A 20 8.60 11.55 -11.33
C ARG A 20 7.78 12.83 -11.30
N ILE A 21 6.88 12.93 -10.33
CA ILE A 21 6.22 14.19 -9.99
C ILE A 21 7.18 14.92 -9.05
N ASP A 22 7.82 15.99 -9.54
CA ASP A 22 8.58 16.91 -8.71
C ASP A 22 7.61 17.97 -8.17
N ALA A 23 7.26 17.86 -6.89
CA ALA A 23 6.39 18.83 -6.23
C ALA A 23 7.22 20.06 -5.84
N LYS A 24 7.18 21.10 -6.68
CA LYS A 24 7.69 22.43 -6.35
C LYS A 24 6.57 23.23 -5.65
N PRO A 25 6.76 23.76 -4.44
CA PRO A 25 5.78 24.66 -3.83
C PRO A 25 5.77 25.99 -4.58
N VAL A 26 4.58 26.40 -5.02
CA VAL A 26 4.31 27.73 -5.57
C VAL A 26 4.34 28.73 -4.41
N ALA A 27 5.23 29.71 -4.48
CA ALA A 27 5.20 30.89 -3.61
C ALA A 27 4.10 31.83 -4.15
N GLU A 28 3.17 32.21 -3.28
CA GLU A 28 2.13 33.18 -3.58
C GLU A 28 2.69 34.60 -3.49
N GLU A 29 2.56 35.35 -4.58
CA GLU A 29 2.67 36.81 -4.62
C GLU A 29 1.55 37.27 -5.56
N VAL A 30 0.39 37.65 -5.01
CA VAL A 30 -0.64 38.40 -5.74
C VAL A 30 -1.01 39.63 -4.94
N SER A 31 -0.59 40.74 -5.54
CA SER A 31 -0.72 42.14 -5.21
C SER A 31 -2.08 42.61 -4.69
N GLU A 32 -1.98 43.50 -3.70
CA GLU A 32 -2.98 44.44 -3.22
C GLU A 32 -3.70 45.17 -4.38
N SER A 33 -5.03 45.11 -4.39
CA SER A 33 -5.89 46.00 -5.19
C SER A 33 -7.10 46.43 -4.37
N THR A 34 -7.12 47.71 -4.03
CA THR A 34 -8.20 48.40 -3.33
C THR A 34 -9.40 48.54 -4.26
N SER A 35 -10.57 48.01 -3.88
CA SER A 35 -11.85 48.39 -4.48
C SER A 35 -12.96 48.35 -3.43
N ASN A 36 -13.71 49.45 -3.39
CA ASN A 36 -14.74 49.83 -2.44
C ASN A 36 -15.82 48.77 -2.17
N GLY A 37 -16.25 48.72 -0.90
CA GLY A 37 -17.57 48.22 -0.51
C GLY A 37 -17.69 46.70 -0.37
N SER A 38 -16.82 46.05 0.42
CA SER A 38 -17.10 44.66 0.83
C SER A 38 -18.10 44.69 1.98
N GLU A 39 -19.38 44.53 1.65
CA GLU A 39 -20.34 43.93 2.58
C GLU A 39 -19.67 42.65 3.10
N GLU A 40 -19.29 42.63 4.37
CA GLU A 40 -18.68 41.47 4.96
C GLU A 40 -19.73 40.35 4.93
N CYS A 41 -19.61 39.41 3.99
CA CYS A 41 -20.51 38.28 3.87
C CYS A 41 -20.41 37.41 5.13
N VAL A 42 -21.27 37.68 6.10
CA VAL A 42 -21.34 36.91 7.35
C VAL A 42 -22.02 35.57 7.05
N THR A 43 -21.27 34.49 7.19
CA THR A 43 -21.86 33.13 7.16
C THR A 43 -22.77 32.99 8.39
N PRO A 44 -24.07 32.68 8.23
CA PRO A 44 -24.93 32.44 9.38
C PRO A 44 -24.38 31.25 10.16
N LYS A 45 -24.15 31.46 11.47
CA LYS A 45 -23.69 30.40 12.36
C LYS A 45 -24.83 29.40 12.53
N SER A 46 -24.60 28.13 12.19
CA SER A 46 -25.51 27.06 12.57
C SER A 46 -25.47 26.87 14.09
N GLU A 47 -26.61 26.49 14.68
CA GLU A 47 -26.63 26.00 16.06
C GLU A 47 -25.68 24.81 16.18
N GLN A 48 -24.96 24.74 17.30
CA GLN A 48 -24.13 23.58 17.61
C GLN A 48 -25.01 22.33 17.58
N PRO A 49 -24.66 21.31 16.77
CA PRO A 49 -25.40 20.07 16.81
C PRO A 49 -25.23 19.49 18.22
N VAL A 50 -26.34 19.40 18.97
CA VAL A 50 -26.40 18.67 20.23
C VAL A 50 -26.34 17.18 19.89
N CYS A 51 -25.16 16.72 19.49
CA CYS A 51 -24.90 15.32 19.22
C CYS A 51 -24.74 14.57 20.56
N GLN A 52 -25.85 14.31 21.25
CA GLN A 52 -25.92 13.24 22.26
C GLN A 52 -26.13 11.86 21.61
N LEU A 53 -25.56 11.65 20.42
CA LEU A 53 -25.64 10.39 19.71
C LEU A 53 -24.40 9.58 20.05
N VAL A 54 -24.47 8.84 21.17
CA VAL A 54 -23.53 7.75 21.42
C VAL A 54 -23.77 6.72 20.33
N LEU A 55 -22.90 6.73 19.32
CA LEU A 55 -22.96 5.75 18.25
C LEU A 55 -22.85 4.35 18.85
N PRO A 56 -23.66 3.37 18.38
CA PRO A 56 -23.49 2.01 18.83
C PRO A 56 -22.06 1.53 18.52
N PRO A 57 -21.52 0.61 19.34
CA PRO A 57 -20.18 0.10 19.11
C PRO A 57 -20.06 -0.50 17.70
N ALA A 58 -18.91 -0.29 17.09
CA ALA A 58 -18.65 -0.75 15.72
C ALA A 58 -18.97 -2.25 15.55
N PRO A 59 -19.57 -2.66 14.41
CA PRO A 59 -19.82 -4.06 14.11
C PRO A 59 -18.54 -4.90 14.26
N ARG A 60 -18.58 -5.92 15.12
CA ARG A 60 -17.42 -6.78 15.36
C ARG A 60 -17.48 -7.97 14.41
N LYS A 61 -16.45 -8.15 13.59
CA LYS A 61 -16.27 -9.36 12.78
C LYS A 61 -16.22 -10.58 13.70
N PRO A 62 -16.82 -11.73 13.31
CA PRO A 62 -16.70 -12.96 14.08
C PRO A 62 -15.21 -13.30 14.26
N ARG A 63 -14.82 -13.61 15.49
CA ARG A 63 -13.44 -14.03 15.76
C ARG A 63 -13.17 -15.30 14.97
N PRO A 64 -12.03 -15.41 14.26
CA PRO A 64 -11.65 -16.64 13.61
C PRO A 64 -11.67 -17.80 14.61
N ALA A 65 -12.14 -18.97 14.19
CA ALA A 65 -12.12 -20.15 15.02
C ALA A 65 -10.70 -20.38 15.54
N LYS A 66 -10.57 -20.63 16.85
CA LYS A 66 -9.29 -20.97 17.49
C LYS A 66 -8.72 -22.18 16.74
N ARG A 67 -7.67 -21.97 15.94
CA ARG A 67 -7.05 -23.06 15.18
C ARG A 67 -6.66 -24.13 16.20
N ARG A 68 -7.22 -25.35 16.08
CA ARG A 68 -6.67 -26.51 16.79
C ARG A 68 -5.17 -26.52 16.51
N LYS A 69 -4.37 -26.83 17.55
CA LYS A 69 -2.89 -26.94 17.51
C LYS A 69 -2.49 -27.40 16.11
N LEU A 70 -1.75 -26.56 15.39
CA LEU A 70 -1.37 -26.79 13.99
C LEU A 70 -0.70 -28.16 13.93
N ARG A 71 -1.45 -29.18 13.51
CA ARG A 71 -0.86 -30.49 13.29
C ARG A 71 0.07 -30.34 12.09
N PRO A 72 1.23 -31.02 12.11
CA PRO A 72 2.04 -31.13 10.92
C PRO A 72 1.18 -31.58 9.73
N PRO A 73 1.53 -31.17 8.50
CA PRO A 73 0.84 -31.67 7.32
C PRO A 73 0.74 -33.20 7.34
N PRO A 74 -0.34 -33.79 6.82
CA PRO A 74 -0.53 -35.25 6.85
C PRO A 74 0.60 -36.01 6.15
N LYS A 75 1.32 -35.35 5.23
CA LYS A 75 2.47 -35.90 4.50
C LYS A 75 3.83 -35.57 5.14
N GLY A 76 3.84 -34.93 6.30
CA GLY A 76 5.06 -34.43 6.93
C GLY A 76 5.73 -33.30 6.15
N TYR A 77 6.98 -33.01 6.50
CA TYR A 77 7.83 -32.08 5.78
C TYR A 77 8.66 -32.83 4.74
N TYR A 78 8.95 -32.18 3.61
CA TYR A 78 9.89 -32.73 2.65
C TYR A 78 11.33 -32.62 3.16
N PRO A 79 12.21 -33.57 2.84
CA PRO A 79 13.62 -33.48 3.20
C PRO A 79 14.23 -32.23 2.56
N VAL A 80 14.89 -31.43 3.38
CA VAL A 80 15.64 -30.25 2.93
C VAL A 80 17.12 -30.63 2.89
N PRO A 81 17.86 -30.29 1.81
CA PRO A 81 19.30 -30.51 1.75
C PRO A 81 20.01 -29.89 2.96
N SER A 82 21.00 -30.60 3.51
CA SER A 82 21.77 -30.13 4.66
C SER A 82 22.58 -28.87 4.35
N ASP A 83 23.08 -28.79 3.11
CA ASP A 83 23.78 -27.62 2.61
C ASP A 83 22.89 -26.85 1.65
N LEU A 84 22.34 -25.74 2.14
CA LEU A 84 21.54 -24.84 1.32
C LEU A 84 22.38 -24.11 0.27
N ALA A 85 23.67 -23.88 0.50
CA ALA A 85 24.51 -23.18 -0.47
C ALA A 85 24.71 -24.01 -1.76
N SER A 86 24.67 -25.34 -1.66
CA SER A 86 24.78 -26.24 -2.81
C SER A 86 23.60 -26.19 -3.79
N VAL A 87 22.40 -25.79 -3.34
CA VAL A 87 21.19 -25.70 -4.19
C VAL A 87 20.97 -24.32 -4.79
N PHE A 88 21.69 -23.31 -4.32
CA PHE A 88 21.61 -21.96 -4.88
C PHE A 88 22.73 -21.73 -5.90
N ILE A 89 22.35 -21.26 -7.08
CA ILE A 89 23.31 -20.75 -8.06
C ILE A 89 23.68 -19.32 -7.62
N PRO A 90 24.96 -19.05 -7.33
CA PRO A 90 25.38 -17.70 -6.94
C PRO A 90 25.18 -16.75 -8.11
N LEU A 91 24.38 -15.70 -7.89
CA LEU A 91 24.26 -14.61 -8.85
C LEU A 91 25.51 -13.73 -8.77
N PRO A 92 26.05 -13.25 -9.90
CA PRO A 92 27.12 -12.27 -9.88
C PRO A 92 26.60 -11.00 -9.22
N CYS A 93 27.04 -10.73 -8.00
CA CYS A 93 26.78 -9.47 -7.33
C CYS A 93 27.55 -8.37 -8.06
N PRO A 94 26.89 -7.34 -8.63
CA PRO A 94 27.61 -6.18 -9.13
C PRO A 94 28.37 -5.55 -7.96
N ALA A 95 29.68 -5.39 -8.13
CA ALA A 95 30.52 -4.79 -7.11
C ALA A 95 29.99 -3.39 -6.75
N ARG A 96 29.72 -3.18 -5.46
CA ARG A 96 29.50 -1.88 -4.80
C ARG A 96 28.09 -1.27 -4.94
N ARG A 97 27.16 -1.72 -4.11
CA ARG A 97 26.23 -0.77 -3.44
C ARG A 97 26.69 -0.65 -1.99
N LYS A 98 27.42 0.43 -1.67
CA LYS A 98 27.75 0.76 -0.27
C LYS A 98 26.43 1.15 0.42
N ILE A 99 25.99 0.36 1.40
CA ILE A 99 24.95 0.80 2.34
C ILE A 99 25.66 1.72 3.34
N ARG A 100 25.26 2.98 3.38
CA ARG A 100 25.73 3.93 4.40
C ARG A 100 25.00 3.57 5.70
N VAL A 101 25.72 3.01 6.66
CA VAL A 101 25.26 2.93 8.05
C VAL A 101 25.43 4.33 8.64
N GLY A 102 24.35 4.85 9.22
CA GLY A 102 24.30 6.15 9.89
C GLY A 102 25.11 6.17 11.17
#